data_AF-A0A937UD26-F1
#
_entry.id   AF-A0A937UD26-F1
#
_cell.length_a   1.000
_cell.length_b   1.000
_cell.length_c   1.000
_cell.angle_alpha   90.00
_cell.angle_beta   90.00
_cell.angle_gamma   90.00
#
_symmetry.space_group_name_H-M   'P 1'
#
loop_
_entity.id
_entity.type
_entity.pdbx_description
1 polymer ?
#
loop_
_entity_poly.entity_id
_entity_poly.type
_entity_poly.pdbx_seq_one_letter_code
_entity_poly.pdbx_strand_id
1 'polypeptide(L)'
;MAELTLSKIGRTAKWAVIGAIKGTEETAASIVKAATDVLLVTVDGVAQVAVATEKAVAQILTGAVGAATETGEDVFLAIKSAAKGVVKGASEVGADVGKTAVAAVDGAAKAAGEIGVDTAKAIEHATTGAIEAAEEIGSDAAQAVRTVLKTTVKGH
;
A
#
# COMPACT_ATOMS: atom_id res chain seq x y z
N MET A 1 5.28 15.21 -19.11
CA MET A 1 4.29 14.56 -18.23
C MET A 1 4.65 13.08 -18.24
N ALA A 2 5.37 12.58 -17.24
CA ALA A 2 5.71 11.16 -17.17
C ALA A 2 4.42 10.41 -16.83
N GLU A 3 3.83 9.76 -17.84
CA GLU A 3 2.73 8.84 -17.63
C GLU A 3 3.33 7.61 -16.93
N LEU A 4 3.14 7.52 -15.61
CA LEU A 4 3.36 6.27 -14.89
C LEU A 4 2.61 5.18 -15.68
N THR A 5 3.34 4.24 -16.29
CA THR A 5 2.74 3.07 -16.96
C THR A 5 2.15 2.14 -15.91
N LEU A 6 1.07 2.59 -15.28
CA LEU A 6 0.32 1.85 -14.28
C LEU A 6 -0.32 0.64 -14.93
N SER A 7 -0.21 -0.52 -14.30
CA SER A 7 -0.99 -1.69 -14.71
C SER A 7 -2.50 -1.42 -14.56
N LYS A 8 -3.34 -2.34 -15.04
CA LYS A 8 -4.80 -2.26 -14.80
C LYS A 8 -5.11 -2.09 -13.31
N ILE A 9 -4.44 -2.83 -12.43
CA ILE A 9 -4.61 -2.74 -10.96
C ILE A 9 -4.18 -1.35 -10.47
N GLY A 10 -3.02 -0.87 -10.91
CA GLY A 10 -2.51 0.44 -10.49
C GLY A 10 -3.42 1.60 -10.93
N ARG A 11 -4.03 1.51 -12.11
CA ARG A 11 -5.03 2.50 -12.54
C ARG A 11 -6.31 2.41 -11.73
N THR A 12 -6.83 1.21 -11.47
CA THR A 12 -8.00 1.02 -10.61
C THR A 12 -7.76 1.59 -9.22
N ALA A 13 -6.61 1.27 -8.62
CA ALA A 13 -6.19 1.81 -7.33
C ALA A 13 -6.13 3.35 -7.36
N LYS A 14 -5.49 3.93 -8.38
CA LYS A 14 -5.43 5.38 -8.55
C LYS A 14 -6.82 6.02 -8.57
N TRP A 15 -7.74 5.52 -9.39
CA TRP A 15 -9.09 6.09 -9.50
C TRP A 15 -9.93 5.88 -8.23
N ALA A 16 -9.82 4.72 -7.58
CA ALA A 16 -10.47 4.46 -6.31
C ALA A 16 -9.98 5.44 -5.23
N VAL A 17 -8.66 5.68 -5.17
CA VAL A 17 -8.06 6.63 -4.24
C VAL A 17 -8.46 8.08 -4.59
N ILE A 18 -8.44 8.49 -5.85
CA ILE A 18 -8.91 9.84 -6.26
C ILE A 18 -10.38 10.03 -5.87
N GLY A 19 -11.23 9.02 -6.10
CA GLY A 19 -12.64 9.06 -5.72
C GLY A 19 -12.84 9.16 -4.21
N ALA A 20 -12.04 8.41 -3.44
CA ALA A 20 -12.00 8.46 -1.99
C ALA A 20 -11.59 9.85 -1.47
N ILE A 21 -10.51 10.42 -2.00
CA ILE A 21 -10.01 11.76 -1.62
C ILE A 21 -11.06 12.83 -1.91
N LYS A 22 -11.67 12.82 -3.09
CA LYS A 22 -12.65 13.85 -3.48
C LYS A 22 -14.02 13.68 -2.83
N GLY A 23 -14.33 12.48 -2.33
CA GLY A 23 -15.64 12.13 -1.81
C GLY A 23 -15.83 12.33 -0.30
N THR A 24 -14.77 12.59 0.46
CA THR A 24 -14.81 12.61 1.93
C THR A 24 -13.93 13.70 2.54
N GLU A 25 -14.30 14.21 3.72
CA GLU A 25 -13.44 15.10 4.50
C GLU A 25 -12.27 14.35 5.18
N GLU A 26 -12.42 13.05 5.44
CA GLU A 26 -11.38 12.23 6.07
C GLU A 26 -10.56 11.45 5.03
N THR A 27 -9.53 12.11 4.49
CA THR A 27 -8.66 11.55 3.44
C THR A 27 -8.05 10.20 3.83
N ALA A 28 -7.39 10.11 4.99
CA ALA A 28 -6.56 8.95 5.32
C ALA A 28 -7.38 7.64 5.40
N ALA A 29 -8.49 7.65 6.12
CA ALA A 29 -9.36 6.48 6.26
C ALA A 29 -9.97 6.06 4.91
N SER A 30 -10.32 7.02 4.07
CA SER A 30 -10.85 6.76 2.73
C SER A 30 -9.81 6.14 1.81
N ILE A 31 -8.54 6.57 1.88
CA ILE A 31 -7.43 5.93 1.15
C ILE A 31 -7.21 4.50 1.65
N VAL A 32 -7.20 4.28 2.97
CA VAL A 32 -7.08 2.94 3.56
C VAL A 32 -8.16 2.03 3.00
N LYS A 33 -9.42 2.46 3.07
CA LYS A 33 -10.56 1.69 2.58
C LYS A 33 -10.46 1.40 1.08
N ALA A 34 -10.14 2.40 0.26
CA ALA A 34 -9.98 2.22 -1.18
C ALA A 34 -8.87 1.22 -1.51
N ALA A 35 -7.73 1.29 -0.82
CA ALA A 35 -6.63 0.35 -1.01
C ALA A 35 -7.01 -1.08 -0.58
N THR A 36 -7.73 -1.24 0.53
CA THR A 36 -8.30 -2.52 0.98
C THR A 36 -9.26 -3.08 -0.07
N ASP A 37 -10.28 -2.32 -0.47
CA ASP A 37 -11.31 -2.75 -1.43
C ASP A 37 -10.68 -3.20 -2.76
N VAL A 38 -9.70 -2.44 -3.27
CA VAL A 38 -9.00 -2.80 -4.52
C VAL A 38 -8.19 -4.08 -4.35
N LEU A 39 -7.53 -4.28 -3.21
CA LEU A 39 -6.80 -5.53 -2.96
C LEU A 39 -7.77 -6.72 -2.91
N LEU A 40 -8.87 -6.60 -2.17
CA LEU A 40 -9.89 -7.66 -2.07
C LEU A 40 -10.41 -8.05 -3.45
N VAL A 41 -10.86 -7.09 -4.26
CA VAL A 41 -11.37 -7.32 -5.62
C VAL A 41 -10.29 -7.94 -6.53
N THR A 42 -9.02 -7.59 -6.33
CA THR A 42 -7.91 -8.14 -7.12
C THR A 42 -7.62 -9.60 -6.77
N VAL A 43 -7.78 -9.97 -5.49
CA VAL A 43 -7.47 -11.31 -4.97
C VAL A 43 -8.67 -12.26 -5.08
N ASP A 44 -9.90 -11.76 -5.06
CA ASP A 44 -11.17 -12.53 -5.07
C ASP A 44 -11.38 -13.43 -6.31
N GLY A 45 -10.49 -13.42 -7.30
CA GLY A 45 -10.57 -14.28 -8.49
C GLY A 45 -9.38 -15.20 -8.71
N VAL A 46 -8.45 -15.32 -7.75
CA VAL A 46 -7.12 -15.91 -8.00
C VAL A 46 -6.83 -17.12 -7.12
N ALA A 47 -6.47 -18.25 -7.74
CA ALA A 47 -6.10 -19.48 -7.02
C ALA A 47 -4.77 -19.37 -6.24
N GLN A 48 -3.90 -18.41 -6.61
CA GLN A 48 -2.61 -18.16 -5.94
C GLN A 48 -2.59 -16.77 -5.31
N VAL A 49 -3.19 -16.68 -4.12
CA VAL A 49 -3.28 -15.44 -3.32
C VAL A 49 -1.90 -14.82 -3.06
N ALA A 50 -0.88 -15.62 -2.73
CA ALA A 50 0.44 -15.09 -2.35
C ALA A 50 1.11 -14.22 -3.46
N VAL A 51 1.24 -14.75 -4.68
CA VAL A 51 1.90 -14.03 -5.80
C VAL A 51 1.02 -12.88 -6.30
N ALA A 52 -0.30 -13.06 -6.25
CA ALA A 52 -1.26 -12.02 -6.62
C ALA A 52 -1.16 -10.82 -5.67
N THR A 53 -1.02 -11.06 -4.36
CA THR A 53 -0.95 -10.02 -3.33
C THR A 53 0.30 -9.16 -3.48
N GLU A 54 1.50 -9.73 -3.62
CA GLU A 54 2.73 -8.93 -3.73
C GLU A 54 2.68 -7.96 -4.92
N LYS A 55 2.27 -8.46 -6.09
CA LYS A 55 2.14 -7.64 -7.29
C LYS A 55 1.01 -6.64 -7.17
N ALA A 56 -0.15 -7.03 -6.60
CA ALA A 56 -1.28 -6.14 -6.40
C ALA A 56 -0.91 -4.99 -5.45
N VAL A 57 -0.27 -5.31 -4.32
CA VAL A 57 0.20 -4.34 -3.32
C VAL A 57 1.09 -3.28 -3.97
N ALA A 58 2.15 -3.67 -4.68
CA ALA A 58 3.03 -2.71 -5.33
C ALA A 58 2.28 -1.80 -6.32
N GLN A 59 1.33 -2.36 -7.07
CA GLN A 59 0.51 -1.60 -8.01
C GLN A 59 -0.48 -0.67 -7.32
N ILE A 60 -1.07 -1.08 -6.19
CA ILE A 60 -1.96 -0.25 -5.38
C ILE A 60 -1.19 0.93 -4.79
N LEU A 61 -0.01 0.69 -4.25
CA LEU A 61 0.86 1.75 -3.72
C LEU A 61 1.25 2.75 -4.80
N THR A 62 1.65 2.28 -5.98
CA THR A 62 1.94 3.16 -7.14
C THR A 62 0.72 3.97 -7.56
N GLY A 63 -0.47 3.35 -7.56
CA GLY A 63 -1.74 4.01 -7.84
C GLY A 63 -2.08 5.09 -6.83
N ALA A 64 -1.93 4.81 -5.53
CA ALA A 64 -2.18 5.75 -4.45
C ALA A 64 -1.22 6.96 -4.48
N VAL A 65 0.07 6.71 -4.74
CA VAL A 65 1.08 7.75 -4.94
C VAL A 65 0.73 8.63 -6.16
N GLY A 66 0.37 8.00 -7.28
CA GLY A 66 -0.06 8.72 -8.48
C GLY A 66 -1.37 9.49 -8.28
N ALA A 67 -2.27 8.99 -7.43
CA ALA A 67 -3.50 9.69 -7.05
C ALA A 67 -3.17 10.95 -6.24
N ALA A 68 -2.39 10.82 -5.17
CA ALA A 68 -1.99 11.96 -4.32
C ALA A 68 -1.24 13.02 -5.11
N THR A 69 -0.34 12.61 -6.01
CA THR A 69 0.40 13.53 -6.89
C THR A 69 -0.55 14.30 -7.82
N GLU A 70 -1.61 13.65 -8.32
CA GLU A 70 -2.59 14.27 -9.20
C GLU A 70 -3.61 15.15 -8.46
N THR A 71 -4.01 14.77 -7.26
CA THR A 71 -4.94 15.54 -6.42
C THR A 71 -4.25 16.67 -5.66
N GLY A 72 -2.91 16.68 -5.61
CA GLY A 72 -2.13 17.65 -4.84
C GLY A 72 -2.13 17.35 -3.34
N GLU A 73 -2.48 16.13 -2.94
CA GLU A 73 -2.44 15.70 -1.54
C GLU A 73 -1.06 15.19 -1.11
N ASP A 74 -0.90 15.03 0.21
CA ASP A 74 0.33 14.50 0.78
C ASP A 74 0.58 13.06 0.32
N VAL A 75 1.60 12.90 -0.52
CA VAL A 75 2.03 11.61 -1.07
C VAL A 75 2.44 10.65 0.04
N PHE A 76 3.07 11.13 1.12
CA PHE A 76 3.49 10.29 2.23
C PHE A 76 2.30 9.81 3.07
N LEU A 77 1.27 10.65 3.22
CA LEU A 77 -0.01 10.24 3.81
C LEU A 77 -0.67 9.15 2.97
N ALA A 78 -0.69 9.31 1.65
CA ALA A 78 -1.26 8.34 0.73
C ALA A 78 -0.49 7.01 0.77
N ILE A 79 0.84 7.04 0.82
CA ILE A 79 1.69 5.85 0.99
C ILE A 79 1.37 5.14 2.29
N LYS A 80 1.37 5.86 3.42
CA LYS A 80 1.06 5.30 4.74
C LYS A 80 -0.33 4.65 4.73
N SER A 81 -1.33 5.37 4.23
CA SER A 81 -2.72 4.93 4.22
C SER A 81 -2.92 3.74 3.29
N ALA A 82 -2.29 3.74 2.11
CA ALA A 82 -2.36 2.64 1.18
C ALA A 82 -1.65 1.39 1.72
N ALA A 83 -0.45 1.53 2.31
CA ALA A 83 0.26 0.44 2.97
C ALA A 83 -0.59 -0.18 4.10
N LYS A 84 -1.25 0.66 4.90
CA LYS A 84 -2.17 0.23 5.94
C LYS A 84 -3.37 -0.55 5.35
N GLY A 85 -3.98 -0.01 4.30
CA GLY A 85 -5.14 -0.63 3.63
C GLY A 85 -4.83 -1.99 3.01
N VAL A 86 -3.71 -2.11 2.29
CA VAL A 86 -3.31 -3.39 1.69
C VAL A 86 -2.92 -4.44 2.72
N VAL A 87 -2.29 -4.06 3.84
CA VAL A 87 -1.95 -5.00 4.90
C VAL A 87 -3.21 -5.51 5.62
N LYS A 88 -4.19 -4.64 5.85
CA LYS A 88 -5.52 -5.06 6.33
C LYS A 88 -6.21 -6.01 5.35
N GLY A 89 -6.28 -5.62 4.08
CA GLY A 89 -6.93 -6.45 3.05
C GLY A 89 -6.25 -7.81 2.88
N ALA A 90 -4.92 -7.86 3.00
CA ALA A 90 -4.18 -9.11 3.00
C ALA A 90 -4.58 -10.02 4.18
N SER A 91 -4.77 -9.46 5.37
CA SER A 91 -5.26 -10.23 6.52
C SER A 91 -6.68 -10.77 6.30
N GLU A 92 -7.55 -10.01 5.65
CA GLU A 92 -8.93 -10.44 5.35
C GLU A 92 -9.01 -11.60 4.36
N VAL A 93 -8.08 -11.67 3.40
CA VAL A 93 -7.98 -12.78 2.43
C VAL A 93 -7.07 -13.92 2.92
N GLY A 94 -6.59 -13.87 4.16
CA GLY A 94 -5.71 -14.89 4.74
C GLY A 94 -4.30 -14.94 4.13
N ALA A 95 -3.84 -13.84 3.52
CA ALA A 95 -2.47 -13.71 3.03
C ALA A 95 -1.47 -13.46 4.16
N ASP A 96 -0.20 -13.71 3.89
CA ASP A 96 0.89 -13.46 4.83
C ASP A 96 1.08 -11.95 5.04
N VAL A 97 0.64 -11.46 6.20
CA VAL A 97 0.70 -10.04 6.61
C VAL A 97 2.15 -9.54 6.64
N GLY A 98 3.11 -10.38 7.04
CA GLY A 98 4.53 -10.04 7.09
C GLY A 98 5.10 -9.80 5.70
N LYS A 99 4.88 -10.74 4.77
CA LYS A 99 5.31 -10.58 3.38
C LYS A 99 4.60 -9.43 2.68
N THR A 100 3.32 -9.24 2.95
CA THR A 100 2.54 -8.11 2.42
C THR A 100 3.12 -6.78 2.88
N ALA A 101 3.51 -6.67 4.16
CA ALA A 101 4.16 -5.48 4.67
C ALA A 101 5.49 -5.18 3.96
N VAL A 102 6.31 -6.20 3.71
CA VAL A 102 7.55 -6.05 2.91
C VAL A 102 7.22 -5.56 1.50
N ALA A 103 6.27 -6.19 0.81
CA ALA A 103 5.85 -5.80 -0.53
C ALA A 103 5.29 -4.36 -0.57
N ALA A 104 4.61 -3.91 0.50
CA ALA A 104 4.10 -2.55 0.60
C ALA A 104 5.24 -1.54 0.74
N VAL A 105 6.26 -1.85 1.54
CA VAL A 105 7.45 -1.01 1.70
C VAL A 105 8.26 -0.93 0.40
N ASP A 106 8.51 -2.05 -0.25
CA ASP A 106 9.22 -2.09 -1.54
C ASP A 106 8.41 -1.36 -2.64
N GLY A 107 7.10 -1.58 -2.66
CA GLY A 107 6.18 -0.91 -3.56
C GLY A 107 6.19 0.61 -3.39
N ALA A 108 6.23 1.08 -2.13
CA ALA A 108 6.34 2.50 -1.81
C ALA A 108 7.70 3.08 -2.23
N ALA A 109 8.81 2.38 -1.95
CA ALA A 109 10.15 2.80 -2.36
C ALA A 109 10.24 2.96 -3.89
N LYS A 110 9.71 1.97 -4.62
CA LYS A 110 9.68 2.00 -6.08
C LYS A 110 8.80 3.12 -6.62
N ALA A 111 7.56 3.23 -6.14
CA ALA A 111 6.65 4.28 -6.57
C ALA A 111 7.24 5.68 -6.31
N ALA A 112 7.86 5.87 -5.15
CA ALA A 112 8.53 7.10 -4.79
C ALA A 112 9.69 7.44 -5.74
N GLY A 113 10.54 6.46 -6.04
CA GLY A 113 11.64 6.61 -6.98
C GLY A 113 11.18 6.92 -8.40
N GLU A 114 10.07 6.34 -8.85
CA GLU A 114 9.50 6.58 -10.18
C GLU A 114 8.98 8.02 -10.35
N ILE A 115 8.46 8.63 -9.29
CA ILE A 115 7.96 10.03 -9.33
C ILE A 115 8.96 11.06 -8.78
N GLY A 116 10.14 10.63 -8.33
CA GLY A 116 11.20 11.50 -7.82
C GLY A 116 10.93 12.10 -6.44
N VAL A 117 10.11 11.46 -5.60
CA VAL A 117 9.95 11.85 -4.18
C VAL A 117 10.92 11.07 -3.29
N ASP A 118 11.12 11.55 -2.06
CA ASP A 118 12.05 10.96 -1.10
C ASP A 118 11.69 9.50 -0.78
N THR A 119 12.51 8.57 -1.28
CA THR A 119 12.30 7.13 -1.11
C THR A 119 12.48 6.68 0.33
N ALA A 120 13.36 7.32 1.11
CA ALA A 120 13.55 6.98 2.51
C ALA A 120 12.32 7.34 3.34
N LYS A 121 11.75 8.53 3.10
CA LYS A 121 10.47 8.91 3.73
C LYS A 121 9.31 8.03 3.28
N ALA A 122 9.25 7.67 1.99
CA ALA A 122 8.25 6.74 1.50
C ALA A 122 8.31 5.38 2.23
N ILE A 123 9.51 4.83 2.41
CA ILE A 123 9.76 3.60 3.17
C ILE A 123 9.31 3.76 4.63
N GLU A 124 9.65 4.87 5.28
CA GLU A 124 9.28 5.14 6.67
C GLU A 124 7.75 5.20 6.85
N HIS A 125 7.07 5.93 5.98
CA HIS A 125 5.61 6.07 6.03
C HIS A 125 4.89 4.76 5.70
N ALA A 126 5.38 4.01 4.70
CA ALA A 126 4.84 2.69 4.39
C ALA A 126 5.04 1.70 5.55
N THR A 127 6.23 1.70 6.15
CA THR A 127 6.56 0.88 7.33
C THR A 127 5.62 1.21 8.48
N THR A 128 5.40 2.49 8.74
CA THR A 128 4.48 2.95 9.80
C THR A 128 3.05 2.48 9.52
N GLY A 129 2.55 2.68 8.30
CA GLY A 129 1.19 2.24 7.92
C GLY A 129 1.00 0.73 8.02
N ALA A 130 1.99 -0.04 7.59
CA ALA A 130 1.98 -1.50 7.69
C ALA A 130 2.00 -1.99 9.15
N ILE A 131 2.82 -1.37 10.01
CA ILE A 131 2.86 -1.71 11.44
C ILE A 131 1.53 -1.35 12.11
N GLU A 132 0.96 -0.17 11.83
CA GLU A 132 -0.35 0.21 12.38
C GLU A 132 -1.46 -0.77 11.96
N ALA A 133 -1.50 -1.18 10.69
CA ALA A 133 -2.43 -2.21 10.25
C ALA A 133 -2.24 -3.52 11.02
N ALA A 134 -0.99 -3.94 11.20
CA ALA A 134 -0.66 -5.17 11.92
C ALA A 134 -1.02 -5.09 13.41
N GLU A 135 -0.86 -3.93 14.04
CA GLU A 135 -1.28 -3.68 15.43
C GLU A 135 -2.79 -3.75 15.59
N GLU A 136 -3.54 -3.24 14.62
CA GLU A 136 -5.00 -3.35 14.60
C GLU A 136 -5.49 -4.77 14.35
N ILE A 137 -4.70 -5.60 13.65
CA ILE A 137 -4.97 -7.04 13.47
C ILE A 137 -4.68 -7.80 14.76
N GLY A 138 -3.54 -7.51 15.42
CA GLY A 138 -3.17 -8.07 16.70
C GLY A 138 -1.67 -8.05 17.01
N SER A 139 -1.32 -8.23 18.29
CA SER A 139 0.06 -8.13 18.77
C SER A 139 1.06 -9.06 18.07
N ASP A 140 0.63 -10.29 17.75
CA ASP A 140 1.49 -11.27 17.06
C ASP A 140 1.77 -10.84 15.61
N ALA A 141 0.75 -10.32 14.91
CA ALA A 141 0.91 -9.78 13.56
C ALA A 141 1.85 -8.57 13.57
N ALA A 142 1.68 -7.66 14.54
CA ALA A 142 2.58 -6.51 14.72
C ALA A 142 4.03 -6.94 14.97
N GLN A 143 4.26 -7.96 15.81
CA GLN A 143 5.60 -8.49 16.06
C GLN A 143 6.20 -9.16 14.82
N ALA A 144 5.42 -9.93 14.06
CA ALA A 144 5.86 -10.54 12.82
C ALA A 144 6.28 -9.48 11.79
N VAL A 145 5.45 -8.46 11.57
CA VAL A 145 5.75 -7.34 10.66
C VAL A 145 6.99 -6.58 11.11
N ARG A 146 7.10 -6.22 12.39
CA ARG A 146 8.28 -5.54 12.93
C ARG A 146 9.55 -6.37 12.75
N THR A 147 9.47 -7.69 12.90
CA THR A 147 10.62 -8.59 12.75
C THR A 147 11.06 -8.66 11.30
N VAL A 148 10.15 -8.91 10.37
CA VAL A 148 10.49 -9.04 8.94
C VAL A 148 10.98 -7.71 8.37
N LEU A 149 10.35 -6.58 8.70
CA LEU A 149 10.80 -5.27 8.21
C LEU A 149 12.19 -4.90 8.75
N LYS A 150 12.50 -5.23 10.01
CA LYS A 150 13.86 -5.05 10.56
C LYS A 150 14.90 -5.88 9.83
N THR A 151 14.55 -7.07 9.36
CA THR A 151 15.47 -7.90 8.57
C THR A 151 15.65 -7.37 7.16
N THR A 152 14.59 -6.87 6.53
CA THR A 152 14.64 -6.31 5.17
C THR A 152 15.42 -4.99 5.11
N VAL A 153 15.19 -4.09 6.08
CA VAL A 153 15.87 -2.78 6.14
C VAL A 153 17.37 -2.94 6.44
N LYS A 154 17.77 -3.99 7.17
CA LYS A 154 19.20 -4.30 7.39
C LYS A 154 19.89 -4.94 6.19
N GLY A 155 19.13 -5.42 5.21
CA GLY A 155 19.65 -6.09 4.02
C GLY A 155 19.92 -5.17 2.83
N HIS A 156 19.54 -3.89 2.93
CA HIS A 156 19.81 -2.84 1.94
C HIS A 156 21.00 -1.96 2.35
#